data_AF-A0AAJ0CCH2-F1
#
_entry.id   AF-A0AAJ0CCH2-F1
#
_cell.length_a   1.000
_cell.length_b   1.000
_cell.length_c   1.000
_cell.angle_alpha   90.00
_cell.angle_beta   90.00
_cell.angle_gamma   90.00
#
_symmetry.space_group_name_H-M   'P 1'
#
loop_
_entity.id
_entity.type
_entity.pdbx_description
1 polymer ?
#
loop_
_entity_poly.entity_id
_entity_poly.type
_entity_poly.pdbx_seq_one_letter_code
_entity_poly.pdbx_strand_id
1 'polypeptide(L)'
;MVRILEIPREIRDIIFTYALRGQRDPPSSPASLCGEGCTRHYRPAKRYLPVHRHNFVRFEKLPAMNTSLALQLVSRQIYSEMKGVMRREISLRPDYHLDLMYLTDGSIWSGWTSLPVLTQRVRTLYATFRLFDCPPELENLIDGEPYSVFNGGDGGPPTITWIFYDALNSLLNRGPWPNERTTEDDLNAATVKTLHRHREPGMVMDNLVIDVLTSLDPEILPLDCPSYRLDATRYPPWRFLFSRFTSGDKAIMELSEGEQAATQLKRFIREELDNIAKKYMQSYGELLYHRVGAIDIRLNGEPQDYIDLAVFPHLHPGSDYYNVSPRDKSRVSYAKWIVKTSKKRKEVGLPVAPLSLHQRTYLEESGVDYDA
;
A
#
# COMPACT_ATOMS: atom_id res chain seq x y z
N MET A 1 36.60 -16.96 -24.02
CA MET A 1 35.32 -16.43 -23.47
C MET A 1 34.42 -17.62 -23.21
N VAL A 2 34.10 -17.92 -21.95
CA VAL A 2 33.30 -19.10 -21.58
C VAL A 2 31.82 -18.79 -21.82
N ARG A 3 31.07 -19.68 -22.50
CA ARG A 3 29.63 -19.49 -22.70
C ARG A 3 28.87 -19.98 -21.47
N ILE A 4 27.76 -19.31 -21.14
CA ILE A 4 26.96 -19.66 -19.96
C ILE A 4 26.42 -21.11 -19.97
N LEU A 5 26.21 -21.71 -21.14
CA LEU A 5 25.74 -23.11 -21.23
C LEU A 5 26.86 -24.14 -21.10
N GLU A 6 28.13 -23.71 -21.18
CA GLU A 6 29.31 -24.57 -21.07
C GLU A 6 29.79 -24.74 -19.62
N ILE A 7 29.39 -23.85 -18.71
CA ILE A 7 29.66 -24.03 -17.27
C ILE A 7 28.80 -25.16 -16.69
N PRO A 8 29.25 -25.86 -15.63
CA PRO A 8 28.47 -26.91 -14.99
C PRO A 8 27.10 -26.43 -14.50
N ARG A 9 26.12 -27.35 -14.48
CA ARG A 9 24.73 -27.02 -14.11
C ARG A 9 24.63 -26.45 -12.70
N GLU A 10 25.42 -26.98 -11.79
CA GLU A 10 25.46 -26.58 -10.38
C GLU A 10 25.85 -25.09 -10.27
N ILE A 11 26.80 -24.65 -11.09
CA ILE A 11 27.22 -23.25 -11.14
C ILE A 11 26.13 -22.38 -11.77
N ARG A 12 25.45 -22.86 -12.81
CA ARG A 12 24.29 -22.14 -13.40
C ARG A 12 23.16 -21.97 -12.39
N ASP A 13 22.83 -23.01 -11.64
CA ASP A 13 21.78 -22.96 -10.62
C ASP A 13 22.10 -21.92 -9.53
N ILE A 14 23.38 -21.83 -9.11
CA ILE A 14 23.86 -20.78 -8.20
C ILE A 14 23.68 -19.40 -8.84
N ILE A 15 24.13 -19.20 -10.08
CA ILE A 15 23.98 -17.93 -10.81
C ILE A 15 22.51 -17.53 -10.92
N PHE A 16 21.63 -18.46 -11.29
CA PHE A 16 20.20 -18.22 -11.39
C PHE A 16 19.61 -17.84 -10.04
N THR A 17 20.01 -18.51 -8.97
CA THR A 17 19.57 -18.17 -7.60
C THR A 17 19.98 -16.75 -7.22
N TYR A 18 21.23 -16.36 -7.49
CA TYR A 18 21.69 -14.99 -7.27
C TYR A 18 20.95 -13.98 -8.15
N ALA A 19 20.75 -14.28 -9.43
CA ALA A 19 20.05 -13.39 -10.35
C ALA A 19 18.57 -13.17 -9.95
N LEU A 20 17.92 -14.20 -9.42
CA LEU A 20 16.54 -14.10 -8.92
C LEU A 20 16.45 -13.36 -7.58
N ARG A 21 17.41 -13.60 -6.67
CA ARG A 21 17.47 -12.89 -5.38
C ARG A 21 18.10 -11.50 -5.48
N GLY A 22 18.48 -11.09 -6.69
CA GLY A 22 19.03 -9.78 -6.96
C GLY A 22 18.10 -8.68 -6.44
N GLN A 23 18.70 -7.70 -5.80
CA GLN A 23 18.03 -6.48 -5.37
C GLN A 23 18.66 -5.32 -6.13
N ARG A 24 17.82 -4.45 -6.69
CA ARG A 24 18.23 -3.16 -7.23
C ARG A 24 18.39 -2.19 -6.08
N ASP A 25 19.36 -1.30 -6.22
CA ASP A 25 19.40 -0.10 -5.41
C ASP A 25 18.07 0.68 -5.57
N PRO A 26 17.53 1.23 -4.46
CA PRO A 26 16.38 2.12 -4.53
C PRO A 26 16.65 3.29 -5.49
N PRO A 27 15.62 3.82 -6.17
CA PRO A 27 15.76 5.04 -6.97
C PRO A 27 16.44 6.16 -6.17
N SER A 28 17.46 6.81 -6.73
CA SER A 28 18.18 7.87 -6.01
C SER A 28 17.33 9.12 -5.82
N SER A 29 16.38 9.38 -6.71
CA SER A 29 15.47 10.51 -6.65
C SER A 29 14.17 10.26 -7.44
N PRO A 30 13.11 11.04 -7.20
CA PRO A 30 11.87 10.97 -7.98
C PRO A 30 12.11 11.18 -9.48
N ALA A 31 13.04 12.07 -9.84
CA ALA A 31 13.40 12.38 -11.23
C ALA A 31 13.82 11.12 -12.03
N SER A 32 14.45 10.13 -11.38
CA SER A 32 14.83 8.87 -12.03
C SER A 32 13.63 8.04 -12.51
N LEU A 33 12.44 8.26 -11.95
CA LEU A 33 11.19 7.63 -12.35
C LEU A 33 10.35 8.50 -13.31
N CYS A 34 10.76 9.76 -13.58
CA CYS A 34 10.01 10.71 -14.40
C CYS A 34 10.14 10.55 -15.91
N GLY A 35 11.13 9.80 -16.38
CA GLY A 35 11.38 9.65 -17.82
C GLY A 35 10.12 9.19 -18.56
N GLU A 36 9.93 9.66 -19.80
CA GLU A 36 8.81 9.21 -20.64
C GLU A 36 8.80 7.67 -20.73
N GLY A 37 7.75 7.07 -20.18
CA GLY A 37 7.62 5.62 -20.12
C GLY A 37 8.22 4.93 -18.89
N CYS A 38 8.77 5.65 -17.92
CA CYS A 38 9.28 5.09 -16.66
C CYS A 38 8.18 4.90 -15.61
N THR A 39 7.17 5.78 -15.60
CA THR A 39 6.04 5.72 -14.65
C THR A 39 4.70 5.51 -15.33
N ARG A 40 3.78 4.91 -14.57
CA ARG A 40 2.36 4.80 -14.84
C ARG A 40 1.63 5.69 -13.85
N HIS A 41 0.74 6.51 -14.39
CA HIS A 41 -0.28 7.16 -13.58
C HIS A 41 -1.32 6.12 -13.20
N TYR A 42 -1.55 5.96 -11.90
CA TYR A 42 -2.74 5.27 -11.46
C TYR A 42 -3.91 6.23 -11.59
N ARG A 43 -4.79 5.98 -12.57
CA ARG A 43 -6.10 6.62 -12.63
C ARG A 43 -7.04 5.78 -11.74
N PRO A 44 -7.34 6.19 -10.48
CA PRO A 44 -8.38 5.53 -9.71
C PRO A 44 -9.67 5.53 -10.54
N ALA A 45 -10.47 4.47 -10.41
CA ALA A 45 -11.72 4.35 -11.12
C ALA A 45 -12.72 5.42 -10.64
N LYS A 46 -12.64 6.66 -11.14
CA LYS A 46 -13.57 7.82 -11.00
C LYS A 46 -14.15 8.14 -9.59
N ARG A 47 -13.80 7.44 -8.51
CA ARG A 47 -14.64 7.38 -7.29
C ARG A 47 -14.15 8.21 -6.11
N TYR A 48 -12.86 8.49 -5.98
CA TYR A 48 -12.30 9.02 -4.73
C TYR A 48 -11.61 10.38 -4.90
N LEU A 49 -11.06 10.65 -6.08
CA LEU A 49 -10.36 11.90 -6.39
C LEU A 49 -10.96 12.53 -7.65
N PRO A 50 -11.22 13.85 -7.66
CA PRO A 50 -11.53 14.59 -8.87
C PRO A 50 -10.51 14.33 -9.97
N VAL A 51 -10.92 14.44 -11.24
CA VAL A 51 -10.11 14.05 -12.40
C VAL A 51 -8.75 14.75 -12.48
N HIS A 52 -8.66 15.98 -11.97
CA HIS A 52 -7.44 16.77 -11.90
C HIS A 52 -6.47 16.33 -10.77
N ARG A 53 -6.83 15.31 -9.96
CA ARG A 53 -6.05 14.84 -8.79
C ARG A 53 -5.56 13.39 -8.94
N HIS A 54 -5.43 12.88 -10.17
CA HIS A 54 -5.01 11.51 -10.42
C HIS A 54 -3.48 11.29 -10.46
N ASN A 55 -2.69 12.34 -10.20
CA ASN A 55 -1.23 12.29 -10.39
C ASN A 55 -0.42 12.07 -9.11
N PHE A 56 -1.09 11.95 -7.96
CA PHE A 56 -0.45 11.77 -6.66
C PHE A 56 0.04 10.34 -6.40
N VAL A 57 -0.36 9.35 -7.19
CA VAL A 57 0.14 7.98 -7.05
C VAL A 57 0.77 7.52 -8.36
N ARG A 58 2.07 7.23 -8.32
CA ARG A 58 2.84 6.75 -9.47
C ARG A 58 3.44 5.38 -9.19
N PHE A 59 3.33 4.51 -10.19
CA PHE A 59 3.96 3.19 -10.17
C PHE A 59 4.97 3.08 -11.30
N GLU A 60 6.10 2.43 -11.06
CA GLU A 60 7.03 2.06 -12.12
C GLU A 60 6.30 1.31 -13.24
N LYS A 61 6.52 1.70 -14.50
CA LYS A 61 5.75 1.17 -15.63
C LYS A 61 6.06 -0.29 -15.88
N LEU A 62 7.30 -0.68 -15.84
CA LEU A 62 7.69 -2.08 -15.85
C LEU A 62 8.74 -2.17 -14.77
N PRO A 63 8.63 -3.10 -13.82
CA PRO A 63 9.72 -3.31 -12.91
C PRO A 63 10.97 -3.56 -13.74
N ALA A 64 11.97 -2.67 -13.66
CA ALA A 64 13.17 -2.76 -14.51
C ALA A 64 13.89 -4.11 -14.31
N MET A 65 13.71 -4.72 -13.14
CA MET A 65 14.11 -6.09 -12.83
C MET A 65 12.94 -7.05 -12.97
N ASN A 66 12.63 -7.45 -14.20
CA ASN A 66 11.98 -8.75 -14.43
C ASN A 66 13.03 -9.75 -14.93
N THR A 67 14.05 -9.99 -14.10
CA THR A 67 15.16 -10.91 -14.39
C THR A 67 14.63 -12.29 -14.74
N SER A 68 13.52 -12.71 -14.11
CA SER A 68 12.86 -13.98 -14.41
C SER A 68 12.34 -14.03 -15.86
N LEU A 69 11.62 -13.01 -16.34
CA LEU A 69 11.10 -12.96 -17.70
C LEU A 69 12.25 -12.86 -18.71
N ALA A 70 13.22 -11.99 -18.47
CA ALA A 70 14.38 -11.84 -19.35
C ALA A 70 15.11 -13.18 -19.53
N LEU A 71 15.40 -13.90 -18.44
CA LEU A 71 16.08 -15.20 -18.47
C LEU A 71 15.21 -16.31 -19.09
N GLN A 72 13.90 -16.26 -18.90
CA GLN A 72 12.95 -17.20 -19.50
C GLN A 72 12.87 -17.08 -21.02
N LEU A 73 13.14 -15.89 -21.58
CA LEU A 73 13.03 -15.63 -23.02
C LEU A 73 14.33 -15.92 -23.81
N VAL A 74 15.47 -16.14 -23.13
CA VAL A 74 16.78 -16.31 -23.79
C VAL A 74 16.97 -17.71 -24.38
N SER A 75 16.58 -18.77 -23.67
CA SER A 75 16.78 -20.16 -24.11
C SER A 75 15.84 -21.13 -23.40
N ARG A 76 15.37 -22.17 -24.10
CA ARG A 76 14.54 -23.23 -23.52
C ARG A 76 15.26 -23.99 -22.41
N GLN A 77 16.57 -24.18 -22.52
CA GLN A 77 17.35 -24.85 -21.48
C GLN A 77 17.40 -23.99 -20.22
N ILE A 78 17.77 -22.71 -20.35
CA ILE A 78 17.80 -21.74 -19.25
C ILE A 78 16.43 -21.64 -18.61
N TYR A 79 15.37 -21.55 -19.40
CA TYR A 79 13.98 -21.58 -18.91
C TYR A 79 13.71 -22.80 -18.03
N SER A 80 14.04 -24.00 -18.50
CA SER A 80 13.77 -25.25 -17.78
C SER A 80 14.57 -25.36 -16.47
N GLU A 81 15.83 -24.94 -16.50
CA GLU A 81 16.73 -24.95 -15.34
C GLU A 81 16.29 -23.91 -14.31
N MET A 82 15.99 -22.69 -14.76
CA MET A 82 15.44 -21.60 -13.96
C MET A 82 14.14 -22.03 -13.26
N LYS A 83 13.20 -22.64 -13.99
CA LYS A 83 11.96 -23.17 -13.42
C LYS A 83 12.24 -24.25 -12.37
N GLY A 84 13.31 -25.03 -12.56
CA GLY A 84 13.81 -25.97 -11.57
C GLY A 84 14.31 -25.29 -10.30
N VAL A 85 15.15 -24.25 -10.46
CA VAL A 85 15.66 -23.43 -9.34
C VAL A 85 14.52 -22.75 -8.60
N MET A 86 13.58 -22.13 -9.31
CA MET A 86 12.41 -21.48 -8.73
C MET A 86 11.54 -22.43 -7.91
N ARG A 87 11.48 -23.72 -8.27
CA ARG A 87 10.70 -24.71 -7.49
C ARG A 87 11.44 -25.22 -6.25
N ARG A 88 12.77 -25.17 -6.25
CA ARG A 88 13.62 -25.70 -5.16
C ARG A 88 14.04 -24.62 -4.16
N GLU A 89 14.49 -23.47 -4.66
CA GLU A 89 15.24 -22.45 -3.92
C GLU A 89 14.45 -21.17 -3.65
N ILE A 90 13.41 -20.91 -4.45
CA ILE A 90 12.50 -19.80 -4.23
C ILE A 90 11.23 -20.40 -3.67
N SER A 91 10.91 -20.03 -2.44
CA SER A 91 9.64 -20.39 -1.80
C SER A 91 8.49 -20.17 -2.78
N LEU A 92 7.46 -21.03 -2.75
CA LEU A 92 6.18 -20.78 -3.43
C LEU A 92 5.59 -19.40 -3.08
N ARG A 93 6.08 -18.80 -1.99
CA ARG A 93 5.79 -17.46 -1.50
C ARG A 93 7.12 -16.70 -1.35
N PRO A 94 7.59 -16.00 -2.39
CA PRO A 94 8.79 -15.19 -2.34
C PRO A 94 8.59 -13.95 -1.46
N ASP A 95 9.69 -13.31 -1.09
CA ASP A 95 9.67 -11.96 -0.54
C ASP A 95 9.85 -10.94 -1.66
N TYR A 96 9.10 -9.85 -1.56
CA TYR A 96 9.21 -8.71 -2.47
C TYR A 96 9.70 -7.49 -1.72
N HIS A 97 10.39 -6.61 -2.44
CA HIS A 97 10.84 -5.32 -1.92
C HIS A 97 10.34 -4.20 -2.83
N LEU A 98 9.66 -3.24 -2.22
CA LEU A 98 9.06 -2.07 -2.85
C LEU A 98 9.58 -0.84 -2.13
N ASP A 99 10.13 0.09 -2.91
CA ASP A 99 10.49 1.41 -2.45
C ASP A 99 9.33 2.39 -2.72
N LEU A 100 8.97 3.17 -1.71
CA LEU A 100 7.90 4.15 -1.73
C LEU A 100 8.47 5.53 -1.37
N MET A 101 8.68 6.34 -2.39
CA MET A 101 9.08 7.74 -2.24
C MET A 101 7.85 8.57 -1.92
N TYR A 102 7.79 9.11 -0.71
CA TYR A 102 6.81 10.09 -0.29
C TYR A 102 7.36 11.49 -0.58
N LEU A 103 6.65 12.27 -1.37
CA LEU A 103 7.07 13.62 -1.76
C LEU A 103 6.42 14.69 -0.88
N THR A 104 7.06 15.83 -0.72
CA THR A 104 6.54 16.98 0.05
C THR A 104 5.18 17.49 -0.45
N ASP A 105 4.86 17.31 -1.74
CA ASP A 105 3.55 17.63 -2.32
C ASP A 105 2.44 16.61 -1.99
N GLY A 106 2.77 15.56 -1.22
CA GLY A 106 1.87 14.49 -0.83
C GLY A 106 1.80 13.32 -1.81
N SER A 107 2.55 13.35 -2.91
CA SER A 107 2.58 12.25 -3.87
C SER A 107 3.33 11.03 -3.32
N ILE A 108 2.89 9.83 -3.72
CA ILE A 108 3.55 8.56 -3.45
C ILE A 108 4.00 7.93 -4.76
N TRP A 109 5.30 7.70 -4.86
CA TRP A 109 5.94 7.15 -6.05
C TRP A 109 6.59 5.84 -5.69
N SER A 110 6.31 4.80 -6.47
CA SER A 110 6.73 3.45 -6.13
C SER A 110 7.65 2.85 -7.19
N GLY A 111 8.71 2.19 -6.72
CA GLY A 111 9.67 1.46 -7.55
C GLY A 111 9.98 0.11 -6.94
N TRP A 112 9.98 -0.94 -7.76
CA TRP A 112 10.31 -2.28 -7.26
C TRP A 112 11.81 -2.44 -7.14
N THR A 113 12.29 -2.81 -5.95
CA THR A 113 13.71 -3.06 -5.70
C THR A 113 14.04 -4.54 -5.72
N SER A 114 13.08 -5.43 -5.43
CA SER A 114 13.24 -6.87 -5.66
C SER A 114 11.92 -7.54 -6.02
N LEU A 115 11.94 -8.27 -7.15
CA LEU A 115 10.84 -9.06 -7.69
C LEU A 115 11.37 -10.37 -8.29
N PRO A 116 11.69 -11.37 -7.44
CA PRO A 116 12.31 -12.63 -7.89
C PRO A 116 11.45 -13.40 -8.89
N VAL A 117 10.14 -13.40 -8.69
CA VAL A 117 9.16 -14.07 -9.55
C VAL A 117 7.83 -13.33 -9.45
N LEU A 118 7.09 -13.21 -10.54
CA LEU A 118 5.71 -12.73 -10.51
C LEU A 118 4.77 -13.82 -10.02
N THR A 119 4.27 -13.66 -8.80
CA THR A 119 3.27 -14.54 -8.18
C THR A 119 2.24 -13.74 -7.39
N GLN A 120 1.03 -14.28 -7.31
CA GLN A 120 -0.12 -13.75 -6.56
C GLN A 120 0.00 -13.93 -5.07
N ARG A 121 0.84 -14.86 -4.63
CA ARG A 121 1.05 -15.12 -3.22
C ARG A 121 2.49 -14.86 -2.85
N VAL A 122 2.71 -13.89 -1.99
CA VAL A 122 4.02 -13.53 -1.45
C VAL A 122 4.04 -13.84 0.03
N ARG A 123 5.24 -14.09 0.58
CA ARG A 123 5.39 -14.34 2.01
C ARG A 123 5.41 -13.00 2.72
N THR A 124 6.41 -12.19 2.42
CA THR A 124 6.54 -10.85 2.96
C THR A 124 6.71 -9.82 1.84
N LEU A 125 5.94 -8.75 1.89
CA LEU A 125 6.22 -7.54 1.12
C LEU A 125 6.89 -6.52 2.04
N TYR A 126 8.12 -6.16 1.74
CA TYR A 126 8.84 -5.07 2.39
C TYR A 126 8.59 -3.78 1.61
N ALA A 127 7.82 -2.87 2.19
CA ALA A 127 7.52 -1.55 1.66
C ALA A 127 8.32 -0.50 2.44
N THR A 128 9.38 0.01 1.83
CA THR A 128 10.27 1.01 2.44
C THR A 128 9.83 2.40 2.04
N PHE A 129 9.44 3.23 2.99
CA PHE A 129 9.11 4.63 2.78
C PHE A 129 10.35 5.51 2.95
N ARG A 130 10.60 6.35 1.96
CA ARG A 130 11.63 7.39 1.99
C ARG A 130 10.99 8.74 1.67
N LEU A 131 11.43 9.76 2.37
CA LEU A 131 10.96 11.12 2.15
C LEU A 131 11.83 11.81 1.10
N PHE A 132 11.22 12.64 0.27
CA PHE A 132 11.88 13.41 -0.77
C PHE A 132 11.19 14.76 -0.93
N ASP A 133 11.94 15.77 -1.33
CA ASP A 133 11.36 16.98 -1.89
C ASP A 133 10.70 16.66 -3.23
N CYS A 134 9.52 17.24 -3.46
CA CYS A 134 8.93 17.26 -4.78
C CYS A 134 9.68 18.28 -5.65
N PRO A 135 10.33 17.86 -6.75
CA PRO A 135 10.91 18.81 -7.69
C PRO A 135 9.83 19.76 -8.24
N PRO A 136 10.14 21.06 -8.43
CA PRO A 136 9.15 22.04 -8.92
C PRO A 136 8.50 21.64 -10.25
N GLU A 137 9.23 20.92 -11.12
CA GLU A 137 8.73 20.44 -12.41
C GLU A 137 7.66 19.34 -12.27
N LEU A 138 7.54 18.76 -11.08
CA LEU A 138 6.68 17.62 -10.77
C LEU A 138 5.60 17.96 -9.76
N GLU A 139 5.62 19.18 -9.22
CA GLU A 139 4.68 19.66 -8.22
C GLU A 139 3.26 19.67 -8.78
N ASN A 140 2.33 19.04 -8.06
CA ASN A 140 0.93 19.05 -8.44
C ASN A 140 0.28 20.39 -8.07
N LEU A 141 0.34 21.35 -9.00
CA LEU A 141 -0.36 22.63 -8.89
C LEU A 141 -1.83 22.49 -9.29
N ILE A 142 -2.75 22.98 -8.45
CA ILE A 142 -4.18 23.11 -8.79
C ILE A 142 -4.46 24.60 -8.94
N ASP A 143 -4.91 25.00 -10.13
CA ASP A 143 -5.17 26.40 -10.49
C ASP A 143 -3.95 27.34 -10.29
N GLY A 144 -2.74 26.78 -10.42
CA GLY A 144 -1.48 27.50 -10.27
C GLY A 144 -0.98 27.63 -8.83
N GLU A 145 -1.70 27.08 -7.85
CA GLU A 145 -1.36 27.17 -6.43
C GLU A 145 -1.00 25.80 -5.82
N PRO A 146 -0.13 25.77 -4.80
CA PRO A 146 0.19 24.56 -4.05
C PRO A 146 -1.06 23.99 -3.39
N TYR A 147 -1.41 22.75 -3.74
CA TYR A 147 -2.56 22.09 -3.16
C TYR A 147 -2.19 21.38 -1.86
N SER A 148 -2.74 21.81 -0.73
CA SER A 148 -2.57 21.08 0.53
C SER A 148 -3.38 19.77 0.51
N VAL A 149 -2.67 18.64 0.35
CA VAL A 149 -3.24 17.29 0.44
C VAL A 149 -3.77 16.94 1.84
N PHE A 150 -3.36 17.70 2.85
CA PHE A 150 -3.77 17.51 4.24
C PHE A 150 -5.09 18.21 4.58
N ASN A 151 -5.60 19.08 3.69
CA ASN A 151 -6.89 19.73 3.89
C ASN A 151 -8.03 18.76 3.56
N GLY A 152 -8.91 18.52 4.55
CA GLY A 152 -10.17 17.79 4.36
C GLY A 152 -11.29 18.69 3.82
N GLY A 153 -12.23 18.09 3.08
CA GLY A 153 -13.44 18.75 2.54
C GLY A 153 -14.69 18.55 3.42
N ASP A 154 -15.88 18.49 2.77
CA ASP A 154 -17.26 18.46 3.33
C ASP A 154 -17.62 17.22 4.20
N GLY A 155 -16.74 16.80 5.11
CA GLY A 155 -16.92 15.66 6.01
C GLY A 155 -16.20 14.37 5.59
N GLY A 156 -15.38 14.41 4.53
CA GLY A 156 -14.51 13.31 4.11
C GLY A 156 -13.10 13.35 4.75
N PRO A 157 -12.34 12.25 4.70
CA PRO A 157 -10.91 12.24 5.04
C PRO A 157 -10.12 13.25 4.17
N PRO A 158 -8.95 13.71 4.62
CA PRO A 158 -8.07 14.55 3.81
C PRO A 158 -7.61 13.81 2.55
N THR A 159 -7.23 14.56 1.51
CA THR A 159 -6.81 14.01 0.22
C THR A 159 -5.66 13.00 0.38
N ILE A 160 -4.74 13.22 1.31
CA ILE A 160 -3.62 12.32 1.58
C ILE A 160 -4.03 10.91 2.01
N THR A 161 -5.14 10.77 2.76
CA THR A 161 -5.73 9.47 3.11
C THR A 161 -6.11 8.70 1.86
N TRP A 162 -6.72 9.38 0.88
CA TRP A 162 -7.14 8.78 -0.38
C TRP A 162 -5.95 8.41 -1.26
N ILE A 163 -4.91 9.25 -1.29
CA ILE A 163 -3.66 8.96 -1.99
C ILE A 163 -3.02 7.69 -1.42
N PHE A 164 -2.89 7.60 -0.10
CA PHE A 164 -2.36 6.42 0.57
C PHE A 164 -3.23 5.17 0.32
N TYR A 165 -4.55 5.30 0.45
CA TYR A 165 -5.47 4.20 0.15
C TYR A 165 -5.38 3.76 -1.32
N ASP A 166 -5.25 4.69 -2.27
CA ASP A 166 -5.12 4.37 -3.69
C ASP A 166 -3.79 3.65 -3.99
N ALA A 167 -2.70 4.02 -3.31
CA ALA A 167 -1.42 3.32 -3.39
C ALA A 167 -1.55 1.88 -2.89
N LEU A 168 -2.11 1.67 -1.69
CA LEU A 168 -2.40 0.34 -1.15
C LEU A 168 -3.35 -0.44 -2.06
N ASN A 169 -4.39 0.21 -2.57
CA ASN A 169 -5.40 -0.44 -3.38
C ASN A 169 -4.84 -0.94 -4.70
N SER A 170 -4.00 -0.13 -5.34
CA SER A 170 -3.28 -0.50 -6.54
C SER A 170 -2.35 -1.68 -6.29
N LEU A 171 -1.54 -1.59 -5.23
CA LEU A 171 -0.59 -2.63 -4.86
C LEU A 171 -1.27 -3.97 -4.55
N LEU A 172 -2.35 -3.95 -3.77
CA LEU A 172 -3.04 -5.16 -3.33
C LEU A 172 -3.92 -5.77 -4.42
N ASN A 173 -4.56 -4.95 -5.28
CA ASN A 173 -5.40 -5.50 -6.34
C ASN A 173 -4.64 -5.83 -7.62
N ARG A 174 -3.53 -5.14 -7.91
CA ARG A 174 -2.81 -5.29 -9.18
C ARG A 174 -1.38 -5.76 -9.03
N GLY A 175 -0.78 -5.67 -7.84
CA GLY A 175 0.60 -6.06 -7.57
C GLY A 175 1.63 -5.47 -8.56
N PRO A 176 2.74 -6.18 -8.83
CA PRO A 176 3.76 -5.76 -9.80
C PRO A 176 3.34 -5.91 -11.28
N TRP A 177 2.09 -6.29 -11.58
CA TRP A 177 1.73 -6.67 -12.94
C TRP A 177 1.56 -5.44 -13.84
N PRO A 178 2.14 -5.49 -15.06
CA PRO A 178 1.88 -4.47 -16.05
C PRO A 178 0.44 -4.62 -16.53
N ASN A 179 -0.47 -3.77 -16.07
CA ASN A 179 -1.76 -3.62 -16.74
C ASN A 179 -1.53 -3.36 -18.25
N GLU A 180 -2.09 -4.21 -19.09
CA GLU A 180 -2.43 -3.81 -20.45
C GLU A 180 -3.42 -2.65 -20.33
N ARG A 181 -3.23 -1.63 -21.18
CA ARG A 181 -4.01 -0.40 -21.19
C ARG A 181 -5.49 -0.74 -21.06
N THR A 182 -6.12 -0.40 -19.94
CA THR A 182 -7.53 -0.02 -19.99
C THR A 182 -7.54 1.19 -20.90
N THR A 183 -7.94 1.00 -22.15
CA THR A 183 -8.08 2.14 -23.07
C THR A 183 -9.08 3.12 -22.48
N GLU A 184 -8.98 4.39 -22.86
CA GLU A 184 -9.94 5.40 -22.38
C GLU A 184 -11.39 5.02 -22.76
N ASP A 185 -11.53 4.25 -23.85
CA ASP A 185 -12.77 3.63 -24.30
C ASP A 185 -13.27 2.53 -23.35
N ASP A 186 -12.40 1.67 -22.80
CA ASP A 186 -12.77 0.64 -21.81
C ASP A 186 -13.30 1.25 -20.51
N LEU A 187 -12.74 2.39 -20.08
CA LEU A 187 -13.14 3.10 -18.86
C LEU A 187 -14.47 3.86 -19.01
N ASN A 188 -14.84 4.21 -20.24
CA ASN A 188 -16.11 4.87 -20.55
C ASN A 188 -17.21 3.85 -20.91
N ALA A 189 -16.86 2.70 -21.47
CA ALA A 189 -17.79 1.61 -21.80
C ALA A 189 -18.10 0.70 -20.59
N ALA A 190 -17.20 0.59 -19.61
CA ALA A 190 -17.44 -0.22 -18.43
C ALA A 190 -18.45 0.46 -17.49
N THR A 191 -19.69 -0.02 -17.50
CA THR A 191 -20.61 0.18 -16.37
C THR A 191 -19.92 -0.29 -15.08
N VAL A 192 -20.18 0.36 -13.94
CA VAL A 192 -19.56 0.07 -12.62
C VAL A 192 -19.55 -1.42 -12.25
N LYS A 193 -20.49 -2.21 -12.76
CA LYS A 193 -20.55 -3.67 -12.58
C LYS A 193 -19.46 -4.45 -13.32
N THR A 194 -18.94 -3.95 -14.43
CA THR A 194 -17.97 -4.66 -15.30
C THR A 194 -16.52 -4.47 -14.81
N LEU A 195 -16.20 -3.29 -14.26
CA LEU A 195 -14.90 -3.00 -13.63
C LEU A 195 -14.61 -3.87 -12.39
N HIS A 196 -15.65 -4.35 -11.70
CA HIS A 196 -15.49 -5.30 -10.59
C HIS A 196 -15.32 -6.76 -11.05
N ARG A 197 -15.62 -7.10 -12.31
CA ARG A 197 -15.59 -8.49 -12.82
C ARG A 197 -14.25 -8.94 -13.38
N HIS A 198 -13.40 -8.02 -13.83
CA HIS A 198 -12.04 -8.33 -14.29
C HIS A 198 -10.99 -8.03 -13.20
N ARG A 199 -11.26 -8.46 -11.95
CA ARG A 199 -10.22 -8.50 -10.93
C ARG A 199 -9.25 -9.60 -11.33
N GLU A 200 -8.17 -9.21 -12.01
CA GLU A 200 -6.94 -9.99 -11.97
C GLU A 200 -6.67 -10.39 -10.52
N PRO A 201 -6.13 -11.58 -10.26
CA PRO A 201 -6.07 -12.08 -8.90
C PRO A 201 -4.95 -11.30 -8.22
N GLY A 202 -5.32 -10.19 -7.57
CA GLY A 202 -4.35 -9.30 -6.94
C GLY A 202 -3.48 -10.03 -5.91
N MET A 203 -2.50 -9.33 -5.38
CA MET A 203 -1.53 -9.91 -4.47
C MET A 203 -2.16 -10.26 -3.10
N VAL A 204 -1.77 -11.41 -2.57
CA VAL A 204 -2.04 -11.87 -1.20
C VAL A 204 -0.69 -12.06 -0.53
N MET A 205 -0.55 -11.55 0.69
CA MET A 205 0.68 -11.63 1.46
C MET A 205 0.42 -12.11 2.87
N ASP A 206 1.34 -12.93 3.39
CA ASP A 206 1.28 -13.34 4.79
C ASP A 206 1.65 -12.14 5.69
N ASN A 207 2.67 -11.35 5.30
CA ASN A 207 3.09 -10.13 6.02
C ASN A 207 3.30 -8.93 5.09
N LEU A 208 2.89 -7.75 5.54
CA LEU A 208 3.27 -6.46 4.98
C LEU A 208 4.18 -5.75 5.99
N VAL A 209 5.44 -5.53 5.65
CA VAL A 209 6.36 -4.73 6.46
C VAL A 209 6.39 -3.33 5.87
N ILE A 210 6.04 -2.32 6.67
CA ILE A 210 6.15 -0.90 6.31
C ILE A 210 7.30 -0.32 7.12
N ASP A 211 8.41 -0.03 6.48
CA ASP A 211 9.60 0.53 7.12
C ASP A 211 9.79 1.97 6.68
N VAL A 212 9.72 2.92 7.61
CA VAL A 212 9.96 4.33 7.31
C VAL A 212 11.41 4.64 7.63
N LEU A 213 12.15 5.14 6.65
CA LEU A 213 13.54 5.54 6.83
C LEU A 213 13.64 7.03 7.17
N THR A 214 14.47 7.33 8.15
CA THR A 214 15.00 8.68 8.39
C THR A 214 15.73 9.14 7.13
N SER A 215 15.47 10.38 6.71
CA SER A 215 16.27 10.97 5.64
C SER A 215 17.73 11.06 6.07
N LEU A 216 18.65 10.54 5.25
CA LEU A 216 20.09 10.73 5.43
C LEU A 216 20.56 12.07 4.86
N ASP A 217 19.72 12.74 4.07
CA ASP A 217 20.01 14.02 3.48
C ASP A 217 19.40 15.14 4.35
N PRO A 218 20.23 15.97 4.99
CA PRO A 218 19.75 17.09 5.81
C PRO A 218 19.04 18.18 4.99
N GLU A 219 19.16 18.18 3.65
CA GLU A 219 18.41 19.09 2.77
C GLU A 219 17.03 18.56 2.38
N ILE A 220 16.74 17.25 2.59
CA ILE A 220 15.38 16.69 2.47
C ILE A 220 14.63 17.13 3.73
N LEU A 221 14.22 18.38 3.64
CA LEU A 221 13.61 19.21 4.67
C LEU A 221 12.13 18.80 4.84
N PRO A 222 11.47 19.31 5.90
CA PRO A 222 10.48 18.56 6.62
C PRO A 222 9.28 18.29 5.70
N LEU A 223 8.52 17.24 6.02
CA LEU A 223 7.08 17.31 5.82
C LEU A 223 6.67 18.68 6.35
N ASP A 224 6.49 19.67 5.48
CA ASP A 224 5.80 20.91 5.77
C ASP A 224 4.38 20.46 6.08
N CYS A 225 4.19 19.93 7.30
CA CYS A 225 2.95 20.10 8.01
C CYS A 225 2.88 21.60 8.14
N PRO A 226 2.06 22.28 7.32
CA PRO A 226 2.16 23.72 7.17
C PRO A 226 2.05 24.32 8.57
N SER A 227 3.15 24.85 9.09
CA SER A 227 3.14 25.73 10.25
C SER A 227 2.63 27.08 9.78
N TYR A 228 1.49 27.11 9.09
CA TYR A 228 0.95 28.33 8.55
C TYR A 228 -0.18 28.83 9.44
N ARG A 229 0.16 29.94 10.10
CA ARG A 229 -0.75 30.97 10.61
C ARG A 229 -1.80 31.28 9.56
N LEU A 230 -2.98 30.66 9.64
CA LEU A 230 -4.18 31.16 8.99
C LEU A 230 -5.38 31.01 9.93
N ASP A 231 -6.16 32.08 9.92
CA ASP A 231 -7.28 32.47 10.75
C ASP A 231 -8.09 31.31 11.37
N ALA A 232 -8.21 31.34 12.69
CA ALA A 232 -8.77 30.29 13.53
C ALA A 232 -10.28 30.06 13.37
N THR A 233 -10.94 30.77 12.46
CA THR A 233 -12.37 31.02 12.49
C THR A 233 -13.17 30.34 11.37
N ARG A 234 -12.54 29.70 10.37
CA ARG A 234 -13.26 29.19 9.19
C ARG A 234 -13.36 27.67 8.98
N TYR A 235 -12.67 26.81 9.75
CA TYR A 235 -12.73 25.35 9.52
C TYR A 235 -12.50 24.48 10.78
N PRO A 236 -13.42 23.58 11.18
CA PRO A 236 -13.16 22.42 12.07
C PRO A 236 -13.10 21.09 11.28
N PRO A 237 -12.64 19.92 11.79
CA PRO A 237 -11.98 19.56 13.06
C PRO A 237 -10.56 18.96 12.90
N TRP A 238 -9.92 19.04 11.73
CA TRP A 238 -8.62 18.39 11.47
C TRP A 238 -7.41 19.09 12.13
N ARG A 239 -7.64 20.26 12.73
CA ARG A 239 -6.75 20.89 13.72
C ARG A 239 -6.33 19.93 14.84
N PHE A 240 -7.06 18.84 15.08
CA PHE A 240 -6.73 17.84 16.11
C PHE A 240 -5.70 16.78 15.70
N LEU A 241 -5.49 16.51 14.40
CA LEU A 241 -4.43 15.58 13.99
C LEU A 241 -3.08 16.27 14.19
N PHE A 242 -2.89 17.48 13.64
CA PHE A 242 -1.61 18.21 13.75
C PHE A 242 -1.36 19.01 15.03
N SER A 243 -2.39 19.46 15.77
CA SER A 243 -2.13 19.93 17.14
C SER A 243 -1.70 18.80 18.08
N ARG A 244 -2.11 17.53 17.83
CA ARG A 244 -1.53 16.35 18.50
C ARG A 244 -0.18 15.90 17.94
N PHE A 245 0.24 16.37 16.76
CA PHE A 245 1.57 16.09 16.21
C PHE A 245 2.64 17.00 16.84
N THR A 246 2.28 18.15 17.41
CA THR A 246 3.24 19.12 17.97
C THR A 246 3.15 19.39 19.47
N SER A 247 2.03 19.08 20.14
CA SER A 247 1.77 19.62 21.50
C SER A 247 2.07 18.65 22.67
N GLY A 248 2.70 17.50 22.45
CA GLY A 248 2.80 16.44 23.49
C GLY A 248 4.19 15.86 23.76
N ASP A 249 4.96 15.56 22.72
CA ASP A 249 6.17 14.76 22.87
C ASP A 249 7.42 15.63 22.82
N LYS A 250 7.84 16.14 23.98
CA LYS A 250 9.16 16.81 24.13
C LYS A 250 10.30 15.98 23.55
N ALA A 251 10.18 14.65 23.62
CA ALA A 251 11.15 13.70 23.05
C ALA A 251 11.29 13.79 21.51
N ILE A 252 10.24 14.18 20.78
CA ILE A 252 10.33 14.34 19.32
C ILE A 252 11.09 15.63 18.97
N MET A 253 10.94 16.69 19.78
CA MET A 253 11.63 17.97 19.54
C MET A 253 13.15 17.88 19.74
N GLU A 254 13.65 16.84 20.40
CA GLU A 254 15.08 16.57 20.62
C GLU A 254 15.71 15.77 19.47
N LEU A 255 14.91 15.24 18.54
CA LEU A 255 15.39 14.47 17.38
C LEU A 255 15.89 15.39 16.26
N SER A 256 16.73 14.86 15.38
CA SER A 256 17.06 15.55 14.12
C SER A 256 15.82 15.74 13.24
N GLU A 257 15.82 16.74 12.36
CA GLU A 257 14.67 17.06 11.50
C GLU A 257 14.21 15.86 10.65
N GLY A 258 15.16 15.11 10.08
CA GLY A 258 14.87 13.90 9.32
C GLY A 258 14.20 12.79 10.16
N GLU A 259 14.61 12.64 11.42
CA GLU A 259 14.00 11.68 12.35
C GLU A 259 12.59 12.12 12.78
N GLN A 260 12.37 13.43 12.96
CA GLN A 260 11.05 13.98 13.24
C GLN A 260 10.11 13.70 12.06
N ALA A 261 10.55 13.96 10.83
CA ALA A 261 9.74 13.74 9.63
C ALA A 261 9.39 12.26 9.44
N ALA A 262 10.36 11.35 9.58
CA ALA A 262 10.12 9.91 9.50
C ALA A 262 9.18 9.42 10.62
N THR A 263 9.33 9.93 11.84
CA THR A 263 8.45 9.61 12.97
C THR A 263 7.01 10.07 12.72
N GLN A 264 6.84 11.26 12.16
CA GLN A 264 5.52 11.80 11.79
C GLN A 264 4.88 11.00 10.66
N LEU A 265 5.62 10.69 9.59
CA LEU A 265 5.13 9.87 8.48
C LEU A 265 4.70 8.47 8.95
N LYS A 266 5.51 7.82 9.78
CA LYS A 266 5.16 6.53 10.40
C LYS A 266 3.85 6.63 11.18
N ARG A 267 3.71 7.66 12.02
CA ARG A 267 2.51 7.86 12.83
C ARG A 267 1.29 8.09 11.95
N PHE A 268 1.41 8.91 10.90
CA PHE A 268 0.37 9.11 9.89
C PHE A 268 -0.04 7.78 9.24
N ILE A 269 0.91 7.00 8.71
CA ILE A 269 0.65 5.69 8.09
C ILE A 269 -0.09 4.77 9.07
N ARG A 270 0.33 4.72 10.34
CA ARG A 270 -0.31 3.90 11.36
C ARG A 270 -1.75 4.31 11.63
N GLU A 271 -1.99 5.60 11.80
CA GLU A 271 -3.33 6.16 12.06
C GLU A 271 -4.25 5.92 10.86
N GLU A 272 -3.76 6.06 9.63
CA GLU A 272 -4.53 5.80 8.43
C GLU A 272 -4.83 4.32 8.23
N LEU A 273 -3.88 3.43 8.52
CA LEU A 273 -4.16 2.00 8.55
C LEU A 273 -5.23 1.65 9.59
N ASP A 274 -5.21 2.29 10.77
CA ASP A 274 -6.24 2.10 11.79
C ASP A 274 -7.61 2.59 11.31
N ASN A 275 -7.64 3.78 10.69
CA ASN A 275 -8.86 4.36 10.13
C ASN A 275 -9.44 3.46 9.02
N ILE A 276 -8.62 2.99 8.08
CA ILE A 276 -9.07 2.10 7.01
C ILE A 276 -9.54 0.76 7.59
N ALA A 277 -8.79 0.18 8.54
CA ALA A 277 -9.07 -1.13 9.10
C ALA A 277 -10.26 -1.16 10.08
N LYS A 278 -10.56 -0.06 10.78
CA LYS A 278 -11.60 -0.02 11.83
C LYS A 278 -12.76 0.91 11.49
N LYS A 279 -12.47 2.13 11.06
CA LYS A 279 -13.47 3.18 10.78
C LYS A 279 -14.13 3.02 9.41
N TYR A 280 -13.38 2.51 8.43
CA TYR A 280 -13.88 2.34 7.07
C TYR A 280 -13.88 0.88 6.59
N MET A 281 -13.96 -0.06 7.54
CA MET A 281 -13.74 -1.49 7.29
C MET A 281 -14.65 -2.09 6.20
N GLN A 282 -15.91 -1.67 6.13
CA GLN A 282 -16.90 -2.23 5.19
C GLN A 282 -16.68 -1.75 3.76
N SER A 283 -16.20 -0.52 3.57
CA SER A 283 -16.03 0.10 2.26
C SER A 283 -14.61 -0.02 1.72
N TYR A 284 -13.61 0.10 2.60
CA TYR A 284 -12.20 0.25 2.24
C TYR A 284 -11.31 -0.80 2.92
N GLY A 285 -11.61 -1.17 4.17
CA GLY A 285 -10.81 -2.16 4.90
C GLY A 285 -10.90 -3.59 4.37
N GLU A 286 -11.96 -3.96 3.63
CA GLU A 286 -12.09 -5.29 3.01
C GLU A 286 -10.81 -5.73 2.30
N LEU A 287 -10.15 -4.80 1.60
CA LEU A 287 -8.95 -5.11 0.84
C LEU A 287 -7.79 -5.56 1.73
N LEU A 288 -7.58 -4.88 2.87
CA LEU A 288 -6.55 -5.25 3.84
C LEU A 288 -6.85 -6.63 4.43
N TYR A 289 -8.07 -6.83 4.93
CA TYR A 289 -8.44 -8.11 5.56
C TYR A 289 -8.50 -9.27 4.56
N HIS A 290 -8.79 -9.06 3.27
CA HIS A 290 -8.84 -10.17 2.30
C HIS A 290 -7.47 -10.56 1.76
N ARG A 291 -6.45 -9.71 1.90
CA ARG A 291 -5.18 -9.87 1.19
C ARG A 291 -3.93 -9.82 2.05
N VAL A 292 -4.01 -9.34 3.28
CA VAL A 292 -2.85 -9.18 4.16
C VAL A 292 -3.08 -9.99 5.44
N GLY A 293 -2.11 -10.82 5.81
CA GLY A 293 -2.15 -11.59 7.06
C GLY A 293 -1.91 -10.70 8.28
N ALA A 294 -0.76 -10.02 8.31
CA ALA A 294 -0.38 -9.06 9.33
C ALA A 294 0.40 -7.86 8.75
N ILE A 295 0.44 -6.76 9.49
CA ILE A 295 1.22 -5.56 9.16
C ILE A 295 2.23 -5.30 10.28
N ASP A 296 3.51 -5.20 9.94
CA ASP A 296 4.61 -4.82 10.82
C ASP A 296 5.09 -3.42 10.42
N ILE A 297 5.10 -2.48 11.35
CA ILE A 297 5.49 -1.09 11.11
C ILE A 297 6.80 -0.82 11.82
N ARG A 298 7.76 -0.31 11.06
CA ARG A 298 9.15 -0.10 11.48
C ARG A 298 9.61 1.32 11.24
N LEU A 299 10.63 1.72 11.98
CA LEU A 299 11.37 2.96 11.80
C LEU A 299 12.85 2.61 11.74
N ASN A 300 13.49 2.86 10.61
CA ASN A 300 14.89 2.49 10.37
C ASN A 300 15.17 1.00 10.62
N GLY A 301 14.25 0.12 10.20
CA GLY A 301 14.36 -1.32 10.39
C GLY A 301 13.98 -1.83 11.79
N GLU A 302 13.83 -0.94 12.77
CA GLU A 302 13.44 -1.31 14.14
C GLU A 302 11.91 -1.44 14.27
N PRO A 303 11.39 -2.55 14.82
CA PRO A 303 9.95 -2.74 15.05
C PRO A 303 9.34 -1.65 15.95
N GLN A 304 8.19 -1.13 15.56
CA GLN A 304 7.49 -0.06 16.28
C GLN A 304 6.05 -0.44 16.64
N ASP A 305 5.34 -1.06 15.71
CA ASP A 305 3.94 -1.46 15.89
C ASP A 305 3.63 -2.71 15.06
N TYR A 306 2.58 -3.43 15.45
CA TYR A 306 2.16 -4.67 14.82
C TYR A 306 0.63 -4.77 14.79
N ILE A 307 0.08 -5.03 13.61
CA ILE A 307 -1.36 -5.18 13.38
C ILE A 307 -1.63 -6.59 12.88
N ASP A 308 -2.23 -7.42 13.74
CA ASP A 308 -2.74 -8.72 13.34
C ASP A 308 -4.12 -8.58 12.68
N LEU A 309 -4.20 -8.76 11.36
CA LEU A 309 -5.46 -8.69 10.63
C LEU A 309 -6.28 -10.00 10.72
N ALA A 310 -5.76 -11.04 11.38
CA ALA A 310 -6.56 -12.20 11.75
C ALA A 310 -7.56 -11.86 12.86
N VAL A 311 -7.28 -10.83 13.67
CA VAL A 311 -8.14 -10.37 14.76
C VAL A 311 -9.06 -9.27 14.26
N PHE A 312 -10.36 -9.56 14.17
CA PHE A 312 -11.32 -8.54 13.76
C PHE A 312 -11.52 -7.48 14.84
N PRO A 313 -11.57 -6.19 14.46
CA PRO A 313 -11.69 -5.09 15.40
C PRO A 313 -13.09 -5.08 15.99
N HIS A 314 -13.22 -4.72 17.27
CA HIS A 314 -14.52 -4.56 17.90
C HIS A 314 -15.29 -3.41 17.25
N LEU A 315 -16.59 -3.60 17.01
CA LEU A 315 -17.48 -2.51 16.65
C LEU A 315 -17.65 -1.60 17.86
N HIS A 316 -17.16 -0.35 17.80
CA HIS A 316 -17.39 0.61 18.87
C HIS A 316 -18.86 1.07 18.86
N PRO A 317 -19.59 0.94 19.98
CA PRO A 317 -20.94 1.50 20.09
C PRO A 317 -20.86 3.02 19.96
N GLY A 318 -21.44 3.58 18.90
CA GLY A 318 -21.58 5.04 18.75
C GLY A 318 -20.53 5.74 17.89
N SER A 319 -19.65 5.02 17.18
CA SER A 319 -18.97 5.68 16.05
C SER A 319 -20.02 5.89 14.96
N ASP A 320 -20.45 7.13 14.76
CA ASP A 320 -21.27 7.54 13.64
C ASP A 320 -20.50 7.27 12.34
N TYR A 321 -20.61 6.03 11.86
CA TYR A 321 -20.20 5.59 10.55
C TYR A 321 -21.06 6.33 9.54
N TYR A 322 -20.67 7.54 9.13
CA TYR A 322 -21.34 8.36 8.11
C TYR A 322 -22.87 8.35 8.14
N ASN A 323 -23.53 9.27 8.87
CA ASN A 323 -24.88 9.83 8.65
C ASN A 323 -26.05 8.99 8.04
N VAL A 324 -25.95 7.68 7.88
CA VAL A 324 -26.80 6.89 7.02
C VAL A 324 -26.83 5.48 7.58
N SER A 325 -27.53 5.30 8.71
CA SER A 325 -28.44 4.18 8.96
C SER A 325 -28.65 3.94 10.47
N PRO A 326 -29.86 3.52 10.90
CA PRO A 326 -30.12 3.04 12.25
C PRO A 326 -29.06 2.03 12.73
N ARG A 327 -28.71 2.10 14.03
CA ARG A 327 -27.71 1.26 14.72
C ARG A 327 -27.84 -0.23 14.39
N ASP A 328 -29.05 -0.75 14.19
CA ASP A 328 -29.30 -2.17 13.95
C ASP A 328 -28.80 -2.65 12.57
N LYS A 329 -28.94 -1.80 11.54
CA LYS A 329 -28.42 -2.11 10.19
C LYS A 329 -26.89 -2.12 10.17
N SER A 330 -26.25 -1.34 11.04
CA SER A 330 -24.78 -1.36 11.22
C SER A 330 -24.30 -2.69 11.80
N ARG A 331 -24.98 -3.22 12.82
CA ARG A 331 -24.66 -4.52 13.45
C ARG A 331 -24.79 -5.68 12.47
N VAL A 332 -25.93 -5.79 11.78
CA VAL A 332 -26.16 -6.86 10.79
C VAL A 332 -25.15 -6.78 9.64
N SER A 333 -24.81 -5.58 9.18
CA SER A 333 -23.81 -5.40 8.12
C SER A 333 -22.41 -5.79 8.58
N TYR A 334 -22.05 -5.46 9.82
CA TYR A 334 -20.78 -5.88 10.44
C TYR A 334 -20.71 -7.40 10.64
N ALA A 335 -21.78 -8.02 11.13
CA ALA A 335 -21.89 -9.48 11.27
C ALA A 335 -21.70 -10.19 9.91
N LYS A 336 -22.41 -9.75 8.87
CA LYS A 336 -22.24 -10.25 7.50
C LYS A 336 -20.83 -10.05 6.97
N TRP A 337 -20.22 -8.90 7.28
CA TRP A 337 -18.85 -8.59 6.89
C TRP A 337 -17.84 -9.54 7.56
N ILE A 338 -17.99 -9.86 8.85
CA ILE A 338 -17.14 -10.84 9.55
C ILE A 338 -17.19 -12.20 8.85
N VAL A 339 -18.39 -12.72 8.59
CA VAL A 339 -18.56 -14.05 7.95
C VAL A 339 -17.92 -14.05 6.57
N LYS A 340 -18.28 -13.06 5.72
CA LYS A 340 -17.73 -12.91 4.37
C LYS A 340 -16.21 -12.83 4.38
N THR A 341 -15.65 -12.00 5.27
CA THR A 341 -14.20 -11.76 5.36
C THR A 341 -13.47 -12.98 5.90
N SER A 342 -14.02 -13.66 6.91
CA SER A 342 -13.47 -14.91 7.47
C SER A 342 -13.40 -16.00 6.41
N LYS A 343 -14.50 -16.20 5.66
CA LYS A 343 -14.55 -17.12 4.53
C LYS A 343 -13.49 -16.78 3.50
N LYS A 344 -13.39 -15.49 3.12
CA LYS A 344 -12.43 -15.07 2.10
C LYS A 344 -10.98 -15.29 2.54
N ARG A 345 -10.65 -15.00 3.80
CA ARG A 345 -9.33 -15.26 4.38
C ARG A 345 -8.99 -16.75 4.35
N LYS A 346 -9.92 -17.62 4.76
CA LYS A 346 -9.74 -19.08 4.68
C LYS A 346 -9.50 -19.55 3.24
N GLU A 347 -10.26 -19.05 2.26
CA GLU A 347 -10.11 -19.39 0.83
C GLU A 347 -8.70 -19.07 0.30
N VAL A 348 -8.13 -17.94 0.70
CA VAL A 348 -6.77 -17.55 0.30
C VAL A 348 -5.69 -18.11 1.23
N GLY A 349 -6.07 -18.87 2.26
CA GLY A 349 -5.17 -19.47 3.24
C GLY A 349 -4.49 -18.47 4.17
N LEU A 350 -5.16 -17.36 4.50
CA LEU A 350 -4.76 -16.42 5.54
C LEU A 350 -5.38 -16.83 6.90
N PRO A 351 -4.71 -16.53 8.03
CA PRO A 351 -5.20 -16.88 9.36
C PRO A 351 -6.48 -16.12 9.70
N VAL A 352 -7.38 -16.78 10.46
CA VAL A 352 -8.58 -16.18 11.04
C VAL A 352 -8.58 -16.51 12.52
N ALA A 353 -8.51 -15.49 13.37
CA ALA A 353 -8.52 -15.69 14.81
C ALA A 353 -9.93 -16.12 15.28
N PRO A 354 -10.04 -16.83 16.42
CA PRO A 354 -11.33 -17.10 17.03
C PRO A 354 -12.09 -15.80 17.31
N LEU A 355 -13.40 -15.80 17.03
CA LEU A 355 -14.25 -14.65 17.34
C LEU A 355 -14.34 -14.46 18.85
N SER A 356 -14.25 -13.19 19.27
CA SER A 356 -14.51 -12.76 20.64
C SER A 356 -15.97 -13.03 21.03
N LEU A 357 -16.25 -13.12 22.34
CA LEU A 357 -17.62 -13.30 22.85
C LEU A 357 -18.58 -12.26 22.28
N HIS A 358 -18.15 -11.00 22.24
CA HIS A 358 -18.94 -9.88 21.72
C HIS A 358 -19.30 -10.02 20.24
N GLN A 359 -18.38 -10.54 19.42
CA GLN A 359 -18.64 -10.80 18.01
C GLN A 359 -19.60 -11.98 17.79
N ARG A 360 -19.53 -13.01 18.64
CA ARG A 360 -20.48 -14.14 18.60
C ARG A 360 -21.88 -13.67 18.95
N THR A 361 -22.02 -12.89 20.03
CA THR A 361 -23.30 -12.26 20.40
C THR A 361 -23.86 -11.42 19.26
N TYR A 362 -23.03 -10.64 18.56
CA TYR A 362 -23.50 -9.89 17.39
C TYR A 362 -23.99 -10.77 16.24
N LEU A 363 -23.34 -11.89 15.98
CA LEU A 363 -23.78 -12.83 14.94
C LEU A 363 -25.13 -13.47 15.30
N GLU A 364 -25.27 -13.91 16.55
CA GLU A 364 -26.51 -14.48 17.10
C GLU A 364 -27.67 -13.46 17.05
N GLU A 365 -27.47 -12.25 17.59
CA GLU A 365 -28.47 -11.17 17.56
C GLU A 365 -28.86 -10.77 16.13
N SER A 366 -27.92 -10.89 15.18
CA SER A 366 -28.16 -10.54 13.78
C SER A 366 -28.77 -11.67 12.96
N GLY A 367 -28.94 -12.87 13.53
CA GLY A 367 -29.40 -14.06 12.81
C GLY A 367 -28.50 -14.48 11.65
N VAL A 368 -27.19 -14.20 11.76
CA VAL A 368 -26.21 -14.53 10.72
C VAL A 368 -25.42 -15.77 11.16
N ASP A 369 -25.52 -16.84 10.40
CA ASP A 369 -24.76 -18.07 10.62
C ASP A 369 -23.28 -17.88 10.23
N TYR A 370 -22.36 -18.22 11.12
CA TYR A 370 -20.92 -18.13 10.91
C TYR A 370 -20.33 -19.39 10.24
N ASP A 371 -21.01 -20.54 10.38
CA ASP A 371 -20.52 -21.83 9.90
C ASP A 371 -21.15 -22.25 8.55
N ALA A 372 -22.05 -21.43 7.99
CA ALA A 372 -22.61 -21.56 6.65
C ALA A 372 -21.64 -21.10 5.53
#